data_AF-A0A4R2L8R1-F1
#
_entry.id   AF-A0A4R2L8R1-F1
#
_cell.length_a   1.000
_cell.length_b   1.000
_cell.length_c   1.000
_cell.angle_alpha   90.00
_cell.angle_beta   90.00
_cell.angle_gamma   90.00
#
_symmetry.space_group_name_H-M   'P 1'
#
loop_
_entity.id
_entity.type
_entity.pdbx_description
1 polymer ?
#
loop_
_entity_poly.entity_id
_entity_poly.type
_entity_poly.pdbx_seq_one_letter_code
_entity_poly.pdbx_strand_id
1 'polypeptide(L)'
;MPLFTTLTNERICQEIDAATHHVILAAPGICVLVAEALLQAHQRLGQGAVQVVLDVSARVSRLGYGEHKAVDILTQAGVMVRQHVGLRIGALICDESGWSFATSPSLVEADPTADSEAFNAIALTSAQVMILRAELPSTGKGDNPSPAMKYPVVGCDFVGEDTLKIVKRALEIAPPQQFDLARQTQVYAALIQFVELTFEGFNIQSRRIQLPKTLPLIASQNKALKNRVTASLKVLDKIEKPKALQDITEQMEELRQAYLVPVGQAGRVMLKSKRQNFESELAKIEERLTECKEVLKKDLQDALSKVIDAIIPDLSRAVLVDQPPRFRGLFSDTEESAAIYVREELAKSFPTAEELISGMKIHKFYKDVTYETLKNKEFSDRVMKEIPKSLLDGSLLQEGVAAQAGVATS
;
A
#
# COMPACT_ATOMS: atom_id res chain seq x y z
N MET A 1 24.96 -1.47 -41.59
CA MET A 1 24.00 -1.02 -40.57
C MET A 1 24.75 -0.38 -39.43
N PRO A 2 24.23 0.70 -38.79
CA PRO A 2 24.77 1.17 -37.52
C PRO A 2 24.70 0.06 -36.47
N LEU A 3 25.69 0.02 -35.57
CA LEU A 3 25.80 -1.01 -34.55
C LEU A 3 24.65 -0.92 -33.54
N PHE A 4 24.41 0.28 -32.99
CA PHE A 4 23.22 0.57 -32.21
C PHE A 4 22.05 0.88 -33.15
N THR A 5 20.90 0.27 -32.87
CA THR A 5 19.69 0.41 -33.66
C THR A 5 18.47 0.29 -32.76
N THR A 6 17.31 0.58 -33.33
CA THR A 6 16.01 0.42 -32.68
C THR A 6 15.25 -0.72 -33.34
N LEU A 7 14.73 -1.63 -32.52
CA LEU A 7 13.78 -2.66 -32.92
C LEU A 7 12.46 -2.40 -32.20
N THR A 8 11.57 -1.68 -32.89
CA THR A 8 10.16 -1.59 -32.52
C THR A 8 9.44 -2.87 -32.94
N ASN A 9 8.20 -3.07 -32.46
CA ASN A 9 7.39 -4.21 -32.90
C ASN A 9 7.15 -4.21 -34.42
N GLU A 10 6.95 -3.04 -35.01
CA GLU A 10 6.77 -2.86 -36.46
C GLU A 10 8.05 -3.24 -37.20
N ARG A 11 9.22 -2.82 -36.71
CA ARG A 11 10.49 -3.19 -37.33
C ARG A 11 10.75 -4.68 -37.23
N ILE A 12 10.47 -5.30 -36.08
CA ILE A 12 10.55 -6.75 -35.92
C ILE A 12 9.67 -7.47 -36.96
N CYS A 13 8.44 -7.02 -37.16
CA CYS A 13 7.54 -7.60 -38.17
C CYS A 13 8.11 -7.45 -39.59
N GLN A 14 8.66 -6.28 -39.94
CA GLN A 14 9.28 -6.04 -41.25
C GLN A 14 10.44 -7.01 -41.53
N GLU A 15 11.31 -7.25 -40.56
CA GLU A 15 12.43 -8.20 -40.72
C GLU A 15 11.93 -9.64 -40.87
N ILE A 16 10.90 -10.03 -40.11
CA ILE A 16 10.27 -11.36 -40.20
C ILE A 16 9.62 -11.57 -41.58
N ASP A 17 8.93 -10.55 -42.10
CA ASP A 17 8.28 -10.60 -43.41
C ASP A 17 9.29 -10.69 -44.56
N ALA A 18 10.46 -10.06 -44.40
CA ALA A 18 11.53 -10.07 -45.39
C ALA A 18 12.34 -11.39 -45.41
N ALA A 19 12.36 -12.16 -44.33
CA ALA A 19 13.12 -13.42 -44.24
C ALA A 19 12.68 -14.43 -45.31
N THR A 20 13.58 -15.20 -45.90
CA THR A 20 13.30 -16.10 -47.02
C THR A 20 13.60 -17.57 -46.75
N HIS A 21 14.38 -17.87 -45.71
CA HIS A 21 14.79 -19.22 -45.35
C HIS A 21 14.31 -19.62 -43.97
N HIS A 22 14.61 -18.80 -42.95
CA HIS A 22 14.26 -19.12 -41.56
C HIS A 22 14.18 -17.88 -40.67
N VAL A 23 13.42 -18.02 -39.57
CA VAL A 23 13.26 -17.00 -38.52
C VAL A 23 13.46 -17.67 -37.17
N ILE A 24 14.33 -17.10 -36.34
CA ILE A 24 14.51 -17.49 -34.94
C ILE A 24 14.28 -16.27 -34.07
N LEU A 25 13.32 -16.34 -33.16
CA LEU A 25 13.04 -15.31 -32.18
C LEU A 25 13.18 -15.88 -30.77
N ALA A 26 14.03 -15.29 -29.95
CA ALA A 26 14.01 -15.47 -28.51
C ALA A 26 13.68 -14.12 -27.85
N ALA A 27 12.69 -14.07 -26.97
CA ALA A 27 12.31 -12.83 -26.29
C ALA A 27 11.64 -13.10 -24.94
N PRO A 28 11.61 -12.13 -24.00
CA PRO A 28 10.88 -12.30 -22.74
C PRO A 28 9.39 -12.58 -22.97
N GLY A 29 8.80 -11.84 -23.90
CA GLY A 29 7.44 -12.01 -24.39
C GLY A 29 7.30 -11.30 -25.74
N ILE A 30 6.12 -11.42 -26.36
CA ILE A 30 5.78 -10.75 -27.62
C ILE A 30 4.34 -10.25 -27.57
N CYS A 31 4.05 -9.21 -28.35
CA CYS A 31 2.68 -8.74 -28.59
C CYS A 31 2.00 -9.57 -29.69
N VAL A 32 0.68 -9.38 -29.84
CA VAL A 32 -0.11 -10.07 -30.88
C VAL A 32 0.40 -9.77 -32.29
N LEU A 33 0.82 -8.54 -32.57
CA LEU A 33 1.33 -8.13 -33.90
C LEU A 33 2.52 -9.00 -34.34
N VAL A 34 3.50 -9.19 -33.45
CA VAL A 34 4.69 -10.01 -33.73
C VAL A 34 4.33 -11.49 -33.87
N ALA A 35 3.37 -12.00 -33.08
CA ALA A 35 2.90 -13.37 -33.23
C ALA A 35 2.21 -13.62 -34.57
N GLU A 36 1.44 -12.65 -35.08
CA GLU A 36 0.82 -12.74 -36.40
C GLU A 36 1.87 -12.75 -37.52
N ALA A 37 2.92 -11.91 -37.44
CA ALA A 37 4.02 -11.94 -38.40
C ALA A 37 4.77 -13.29 -38.40
N LEU A 38 5.04 -13.84 -37.22
CA LEU A 38 5.65 -15.18 -37.10
C LEU A 38 4.78 -16.29 -37.67
N LEU A 39 3.46 -16.19 -37.47
CA LEU A 39 2.48 -17.12 -38.06
C LEU A 39 2.53 -17.05 -39.60
N GLN A 40 2.53 -15.86 -40.18
CA GLN A 40 2.64 -15.69 -41.64
C GLN A 40 3.97 -16.23 -42.17
N ALA A 41 5.09 -15.96 -41.47
CA ALA A 41 6.38 -16.54 -41.81
C ALA A 41 6.37 -18.07 -41.73
N HIS A 42 5.70 -18.67 -40.75
CA HIS A 42 5.59 -20.12 -40.63
C HIS A 42 4.84 -20.74 -41.82
N GLN A 43 3.74 -20.11 -42.25
CA GLN A 43 2.97 -20.54 -43.41
C GLN A 43 3.76 -20.40 -44.71
N ARG A 44 4.50 -19.30 -44.85
CA ARG A 44 5.27 -18.96 -46.05
C ARG A 44 6.55 -19.79 -46.20
N LEU A 45 7.32 -19.92 -45.12
CA LEU A 45 8.62 -20.59 -45.10
C LEU A 45 8.51 -22.10 -44.88
N GLY A 46 7.37 -22.58 -44.39
CA GLY A 46 7.08 -23.99 -44.16
C GLY A 46 7.57 -24.53 -42.81
N GLN A 47 7.19 -25.78 -42.53
CA GLN A 47 7.41 -26.40 -41.22
C GLN A 47 8.90 -26.42 -40.82
N GLY A 48 9.18 -26.08 -39.56
CA GLY A 48 10.53 -26.10 -39.00
C GLY A 48 11.41 -24.90 -39.36
N ALA A 49 10.93 -23.95 -40.18
CA ALA A 49 11.67 -22.73 -40.54
C ALA A 49 11.51 -21.59 -39.53
N VAL A 50 10.51 -21.65 -38.65
CA VAL A 50 10.25 -20.64 -37.62
C VAL A 50 10.40 -21.27 -36.23
N GLN A 51 11.31 -20.70 -35.43
CA GLN A 51 11.61 -21.13 -34.07
C GLN A 51 11.36 -19.98 -33.10
N VAL A 52 10.57 -20.22 -32.06
CA VAL A 52 10.22 -19.19 -31.07
C VAL A 52 10.58 -19.66 -29.67
N VAL A 53 11.28 -18.83 -28.90
CA VAL A 53 11.62 -19.06 -27.48
C VAL A 53 11.10 -17.90 -26.64
N LEU A 54 10.23 -18.18 -25.67
CA LEU A 54 9.62 -17.18 -24.80
C LEU A 54 9.73 -17.53 -23.32
N ASP A 55 9.64 -16.55 -22.42
CA ASP A 55 9.31 -16.83 -21.01
C ASP A 55 7.78 -16.92 -20.89
N VAL A 56 7.24 -18.13 -21.07
CA VAL A 56 5.79 -18.39 -20.97
C VAL A 56 5.40 -18.51 -19.51
N SER A 57 5.24 -17.36 -18.85
CA SER A 57 4.76 -17.26 -17.49
C SER A 57 3.76 -16.12 -17.32
N ALA A 58 2.82 -16.27 -16.37
CA ALA A 58 1.88 -15.21 -16.04
C ALA A 58 2.58 -13.91 -15.61
N ARG A 59 3.81 -14.02 -15.09
CA ARG A 59 4.64 -12.87 -14.69
C ARG A 59 5.04 -12.00 -15.88
N VAL A 60 5.38 -12.59 -17.02
CA VAL A 60 5.72 -11.84 -18.25
C VAL A 60 4.56 -10.97 -18.70
N SER A 61 3.34 -11.53 -18.71
CA SER A 61 2.15 -10.75 -19.04
C SER A 61 1.83 -9.68 -18.00
N ARG A 62 2.02 -9.95 -16.70
CA ARG A 62 1.78 -8.93 -15.66
C ARG A 62 2.80 -7.80 -15.63
N LEU A 63 4.04 -8.07 -16.03
CA LEU A 63 5.08 -7.05 -16.17
C LEU A 63 4.97 -6.26 -17.48
N GLY A 64 4.15 -6.73 -18.43
CA GLY A 64 3.97 -6.06 -19.71
C GLY A 64 5.11 -6.28 -20.70
N TYR A 65 5.76 -7.45 -20.64
CA TYR A 65 6.74 -7.89 -21.64
C TYR A 65 6.08 -8.52 -22.88
N GLY A 66 4.81 -8.93 -22.78
CA GLY A 66 4.10 -9.57 -23.88
C GLY A 66 2.75 -10.13 -23.46
N GLU A 67 1.98 -10.58 -24.44
CA GLU A 67 0.59 -10.98 -24.27
C GLU A 67 0.48 -12.50 -24.31
N HIS A 68 -0.24 -13.09 -23.35
CA HIS A 68 -0.49 -14.54 -23.38
C HIS A 68 -1.25 -14.98 -24.64
N LYS A 69 -2.12 -14.11 -25.16
CA LYS A 69 -2.84 -14.30 -26.43
C LYS A 69 -1.87 -14.53 -27.62
N ALA A 70 -0.70 -13.89 -27.61
CA ALA A 70 0.31 -14.08 -28.64
C ALA A 70 0.88 -15.51 -28.64
N VAL A 71 1.06 -16.09 -27.45
CA VAL A 71 1.46 -17.50 -27.29
C VAL A 71 0.37 -18.45 -27.77
N ASP A 72 -0.90 -18.15 -27.47
CA ASP A 72 -2.04 -18.95 -27.94
C ASP A 72 -2.12 -18.97 -29.47
N ILE A 73 -1.92 -17.82 -30.15
CA ILE A 73 -1.91 -17.72 -31.61
C ILE A 73 -0.86 -18.66 -32.22
N LEU A 74 0.37 -18.63 -31.70
CA LEU A 74 1.47 -19.44 -32.22
C LEU A 74 1.24 -20.95 -31.97
N THR A 75 0.84 -21.31 -30.76
CA THR A 75 0.69 -22.73 -30.38
C THR A 75 -0.50 -23.39 -31.09
N GLN A 76 -1.62 -22.68 -31.26
CA GLN A 76 -2.78 -23.17 -32.03
C GLN A 76 -2.48 -23.37 -33.52
N ALA A 77 -1.56 -22.59 -34.08
CA ALA A 77 -1.11 -22.71 -35.46
C ALA A 77 -0.03 -23.79 -35.68
N GLY A 78 0.42 -24.47 -34.61
CA GLY A 78 1.48 -25.47 -34.69
C GLY A 78 2.90 -24.89 -34.84
N VAL A 79 3.09 -23.60 -34.56
CA VAL A 79 4.43 -23.00 -34.50
C VAL A 79 5.16 -23.56 -33.28
N MET A 80 6.43 -23.94 -33.44
CA MET A 80 7.22 -24.49 -32.34
C MET A 80 7.60 -23.38 -31.36
N VAL A 81 6.86 -23.31 -30.24
CA VAL A 81 7.15 -22.42 -29.12
C VAL A 81 7.88 -23.20 -28.03
N ARG A 82 9.05 -22.70 -27.65
CA ARG A 82 9.86 -23.19 -26.55
C ARG A 82 9.93 -22.18 -25.43
N GLN A 83 10.34 -22.65 -24.26
CA GLN A 83 10.35 -21.88 -23.04
C GLN A 83 11.76 -21.69 -22.48
N HIS A 84 12.03 -20.48 -21.99
CA HIS A 84 13.14 -20.20 -21.10
C HIS A 84 12.71 -19.21 -20.02
N VAL A 85 12.52 -19.68 -18.79
CA VAL A 85 12.08 -18.85 -17.67
C VAL A 85 13.17 -17.85 -17.30
N GLY A 86 12.81 -16.57 -17.15
CA GLY A 86 13.76 -15.52 -16.79
C GLY A 86 14.51 -14.89 -17.96
N LEU A 87 14.16 -15.21 -19.21
CA LEU A 87 14.74 -14.56 -20.39
C LEU A 87 14.41 -13.06 -20.39
N ARG A 88 15.40 -12.17 -20.36
CA ARG A 88 15.24 -10.70 -20.34
C ARG A 88 15.95 -9.97 -21.48
N ILE A 89 16.64 -10.72 -22.33
CA ILE A 89 17.26 -10.24 -23.55
C ILE A 89 16.58 -10.91 -24.74
N GLY A 90 16.31 -10.12 -25.76
CA GLY A 90 15.76 -10.55 -27.02
C GLY A 90 16.86 -10.85 -28.03
N ALA A 91 16.59 -11.81 -28.92
CA ALA A 91 17.38 -12.14 -30.08
C ALA A 91 16.45 -12.37 -31.26
N LEU A 92 16.69 -11.71 -32.38
CA LEU A 92 16.00 -11.95 -33.65
C LEU A 92 17.03 -12.34 -34.69
N ILE A 93 16.83 -13.47 -35.36
CA ILE A 93 17.62 -13.91 -36.51
C ILE A 93 16.65 -14.14 -37.67
N CYS A 94 16.87 -13.43 -38.76
CA CYS A 94 16.13 -13.56 -40.01
C CYS A 94 17.16 -13.84 -41.11
N ASP A 95 17.22 -15.08 -41.56
CA ASP A 95 18.27 -15.58 -42.45
C ASP A 95 19.68 -15.31 -41.90
N GLU A 96 20.48 -14.50 -42.59
CA GLU A 96 21.85 -14.13 -42.21
C GLU A 96 21.92 -12.83 -41.39
N SER A 97 20.77 -12.18 -41.17
CA SER A 97 20.68 -10.94 -40.39
C SER A 97 20.26 -11.24 -38.97
N GLY A 98 20.86 -10.56 -37.99
CA GLY A 98 20.48 -10.77 -36.61
C GLY A 98 20.68 -9.55 -35.71
N TRP A 99 19.95 -9.57 -34.60
CA TRP A 99 19.91 -8.52 -33.61
C TRP A 99 19.81 -9.09 -32.20
N SER A 100 20.47 -8.44 -31.25
CA SER A 100 20.21 -8.61 -29.82
C SER A 100 19.52 -7.35 -29.31
N PHE A 101 18.44 -7.48 -28.55
CA PHE A 101 17.62 -6.33 -28.15
C PHE A 101 17.09 -6.45 -26.72
N ALA A 102 16.73 -5.31 -26.13
CA ALA A 102 16.04 -5.22 -24.86
C ALA A 102 14.57 -4.86 -25.09
N THR A 103 13.67 -5.50 -24.35
CA THR A 103 12.26 -5.13 -24.29
C THR A 103 12.01 -4.42 -22.96
N SER A 104 11.31 -3.30 -23.00
CA SER A 104 10.89 -2.56 -21.81
C SER A 104 9.62 -3.16 -21.20
N PRO A 105 9.57 -3.44 -19.89
CA PRO A 105 8.35 -3.90 -19.25
C PRO A 105 7.33 -2.77 -19.13
N SER A 106 6.21 -2.89 -19.84
CA SER A 106 5.17 -1.85 -19.89
C SER A 106 4.63 -1.45 -18.50
N LEU A 107 4.68 -2.34 -17.51
CA LEU A 107 4.25 -2.03 -16.14
C LEU A 107 5.11 -0.94 -15.46
N VAL A 108 6.35 -0.78 -15.89
CA VAL A 108 7.34 0.11 -15.24
C VAL A 108 7.58 1.36 -16.08
N GLU A 109 7.76 1.19 -17.39
CA GLU A 109 8.06 2.30 -18.30
C GLU A 109 7.19 2.22 -19.57
N ALA A 110 6.91 3.37 -20.18
CA ALA A 110 6.36 3.39 -21.53
C ALA A 110 7.43 2.94 -22.54
N ASP A 111 7.01 2.46 -23.71
CA ASP A 111 7.95 2.07 -24.76
C ASP A 111 8.77 3.29 -25.21
N PRO A 112 10.08 3.36 -24.90
CA PRO A 112 10.90 4.52 -25.21
C PRO A 112 11.12 4.67 -26.72
N THR A 113 10.86 3.61 -27.50
CA THR A 113 11.06 3.57 -28.95
C THR A 113 9.88 4.13 -29.74
N ALA A 114 8.73 4.36 -29.08
CA ALA A 114 7.55 4.95 -29.71
C ALA A 114 7.72 6.46 -29.99
N ASP A 115 8.38 7.19 -29.08
CA ASP A 115 8.41 8.66 -29.08
C ASP A 115 9.83 9.27 -29.07
N SER A 116 10.89 8.45 -29.18
CA SER A 116 12.28 8.94 -29.15
C SER A 116 13.27 8.12 -30.00
N GLU A 117 14.44 8.69 -30.30
CA GLU A 117 15.60 8.00 -30.89
C GLU A 117 16.29 7.03 -29.89
N ALA A 118 15.52 6.30 -29.08
CA ALA A 118 16.07 5.34 -28.14
C ALA A 118 16.57 4.09 -28.87
N PHE A 119 17.84 3.74 -28.64
CA PHE A 119 18.41 2.48 -29.10
C PHE A 119 18.13 1.37 -28.08
N ASN A 120 17.38 0.34 -28.49
CA ASN A 120 17.14 -0.85 -27.68
C ASN A 120 17.83 -2.10 -28.26
N ALA A 121 18.56 -1.99 -29.37
CA ALA A 121 19.11 -3.13 -30.07
C ALA A 121 20.54 -2.92 -30.58
N ILE A 122 21.26 -4.04 -30.72
CA ILE A 122 22.56 -4.15 -31.35
C ILE A 122 22.43 -5.04 -32.58
N ALA A 123 22.79 -4.51 -33.76
CA ALA A 123 22.89 -5.27 -34.99
C ALA A 123 24.11 -6.21 -34.93
N LEU A 124 23.92 -7.48 -35.26
CA LEU A 124 24.95 -8.50 -35.17
C LEU A 124 25.67 -8.70 -36.51
N THR A 125 26.97 -8.93 -36.43
CA THR A 125 27.76 -9.42 -37.58
C THR A 125 27.42 -10.89 -37.87
N SER A 126 27.67 -11.37 -39.09
CA SER A 126 27.40 -12.77 -39.46
C SER A 126 28.10 -13.79 -38.54
N ALA A 127 29.32 -13.48 -38.08
CA ALA A 127 30.03 -14.32 -37.11
C ALA A 127 29.30 -14.39 -35.76
N GLN A 128 28.77 -13.26 -35.28
CA GLN A 128 27.97 -13.22 -34.04
C GLN A 128 26.61 -13.92 -34.21
N VAL A 129 25.99 -13.82 -35.38
CA VAL A 129 24.76 -14.56 -35.72
C VAL A 129 25.01 -16.07 -35.63
N MET A 130 26.11 -16.57 -36.18
CA MET A 130 26.46 -18.00 -36.08
C MET A 130 26.66 -18.45 -34.63
N ILE A 131 27.35 -17.65 -33.81
CA ILE A 131 27.55 -17.95 -32.38
C ILE A 131 26.20 -17.97 -31.66
N LEU A 132 25.35 -16.96 -31.88
CA LEU A 132 24.06 -16.86 -31.21
C LEU A 132 23.10 -17.98 -31.63
N ARG A 133 23.10 -18.35 -32.92
CA ARG A 133 22.29 -19.46 -33.44
C ARG A 133 22.64 -20.79 -32.78
N ALA A 134 23.92 -21.01 -32.44
CA ALA A 134 24.36 -22.21 -31.73
C ALA A 134 23.83 -22.31 -30.29
N GLU A 135 23.52 -21.18 -29.66
CA GLU A 135 22.97 -21.12 -28.29
C GLU A 135 21.44 -21.28 -28.25
N LEU A 136 20.80 -21.24 -29.42
CA LEU A 136 19.35 -21.30 -29.62
C LEU A 136 18.92 -22.64 -30.24
N PRO A 137 17.64 -23.04 -30.10
CA PRO A 137 17.17 -24.30 -30.67
C PRO A 137 17.23 -24.29 -32.20
N SER A 138 17.67 -25.41 -32.80
CA SER A 138 17.86 -25.52 -34.25
C SER A 138 16.55 -25.49 -35.04
N THR A 139 16.59 -24.91 -36.23
CA THR A 139 15.50 -24.97 -37.21
C THR A 139 15.56 -26.29 -37.98
N GLY A 140 14.42 -26.93 -38.20
CA GLY A 140 14.33 -28.28 -38.80
C GLY A 140 14.65 -28.37 -40.30
N LYS A 141 14.97 -27.25 -40.95
CA LYS A 141 15.39 -27.21 -42.37
C LYS A 141 16.91 -27.05 -42.47
N GLY A 142 17.62 -28.16 -42.69
CA GLY A 142 18.99 -28.14 -43.22
C GLY A 142 20.14 -28.07 -42.21
N ASP A 143 19.89 -27.94 -40.91
CA ASP A 143 20.95 -28.01 -39.91
C ASP A 143 21.29 -29.48 -39.61
N ASN A 144 22.37 -30.00 -40.22
CA ASN A 144 23.00 -31.22 -39.71
C ASN A 144 23.50 -30.92 -38.30
N PRO A 145 23.00 -31.61 -37.24
CA PRO A 145 23.48 -31.36 -35.89
C PRO A 145 24.96 -31.72 -35.83
N SER A 146 25.81 -30.70 -35.70
CA SER A 146 27.24 -30.92 -35.50
C SER A 146 27.42 -31.67 -34.17
N PRO A 147 28.23 -32.75 -34.08
CA PRO A 147 28.26 -33.68 -32.94
C PRO A 147 28.62 -33.05 -31.57
N ALA A 148 29.04 -31.78 -31.53
CA ALA A 148 29.48 -31.07 -30.35
C ALA A 148 28.39 -30.31 -29.57
N MET A 149 27.20 -30.09 -30.14
CA MET A 149 26.13 -29.30 -29.49
C MET A 149 25.01 -30.21 -29.00
N LYS A 150 25.11 -30.64 -27.75
CA LYS A 150 24.11 -31.57 -27.17
C LYS A 150 22.83 -30.89 -26.68
N TYR A 151 22.84 -29.59 -26.33
CA TYR A 151 21.63 -28.86 -25.95
C TYR A 151 21.82 -27.35 -26.20
N PRO A 152 20.82 -26.62 -26.70
CA PRO A 152 20.85 -25.15 -26.71
C PRO A 152 20.94 -24.64 -25.25
N VAL A 153 21.54 -23.48 -25.01
CA VAL A 153 21.58 -22.87 -23.67
C VAL A 153 20.24 -22.19 -23.35
N VAL A 154 19.56 -21.67 -24.37
CA VAL A 154 18.27 -20.98 -24.24
C VAL A 154 17.17 -21.78 -24.96
N GLY A 155 16.01 -21.93 -24.33
CA GLY A 155 14.86 -22.63 -24.95
C GLY A 155 14.94 -24.15 -24.96
N CYS A 156 15.46 -24.79 -23.90
CA CYS A 156 15.49 -26.25 -23.78
C CYS A 156 14.09 -26.87 -23.64
N ASP A 157 13.18 -26.15 -22.98
CA ASP A 157 11.89 -26.69 -22.58
C ASP A 157 10.83 -26.45 -23.66
N PHE A 158 9.92 -27.42 -23.83
CA PHE A 158 8.77 -27.27 -24.72
C PHE A 158 7.59 -26.66 -23.96
N VAL A 159 6.82 -25.83 -24.67
CA VAL A 159 5.56 -25.31 -24.13
C VAL A 159 4.46 -26.35 -24.41
N GLY A 160 4.19 -27.19 -23.41
CA GLY A 160 3.09 -28.17 -23.47
C GLY A 160 1.73 -27.57 -23.13
N GLU A 161 0.65 -28.28 -23.47
CA GLU A 161 -0.72 -27.85 -23.16
C GLU A 161 -0.96 -27.61 -21.66
N ASP A 162 -0.36 -28.44 -20.80
CA ASP A 162 -0.53 -28.33 -19.34
C ASP A 162 0.06 -27.01 -18.82
N THR A 163 1.23 -26.60 -19.34
CA THR A 163 1.84 -25.30 -19.03
C THR A 163 0.92 -24.15 -19.45
N LEU A 164 0.33 -24.22 -20.64
CA LEU A 164 -0.61 -23.20 -21.12
C LEU A 164 -1.85 -23.11 -20.24
N LYS A 165 -2.44 -24.25 -19.85
CA LYS A 165 -3.61 -24.31 -18.95
C LYS A 165 -3.29 -23.69 -17.58
N ILE A 166 -2.11 -23.98 -17.02
CA ILE A 166 -1.65 -23.42 -15.74
C ILE A 166 -1.50 -21.90 -15.83
N VAL A 167 -0.82 -21.41 -16.87
CA VAL A 167 -0.57 -19.97 -17.07
C VAL A 167 -1.89 -19.22 -17.29
N LYS A 168 -2.76 -19.75 -18.15
CA LYS A 168 -4.09 -19.16 -18.40
C LYS A 168 -4.90 -19.04 -17.12
N ARG A 169 -5.00 -20.12 -16.33
CA ARG A 169 -5.69 -20.10 -15.03
C ARG A 169 -5.08 -19.08 -14.06
N ALA A 170 -3.75 -18.96 -14.03
CA ALA A 170 -3.09 -17.96 -13.19
C ALA A 170 -3.44 -16.53 -13.60
N LEU A 171 -3.57 -16.26 -14.90
CA LEU A 171 -3.98 -14.95 -15.43
C LEU A 171 -5.47 -14.66 -15.23
N GLU A 172 -6.33 -15.68 -15.23
CA GLU A 172 -7.74 -15.53 -14.85
C GLU A 172 -7.91 -15.16 -13.37
N ILE A 173 -7.12 -15.78 -12.48
CA ILE A 173 -7.14 -15.47 -11.04
C ILE A 173 -6.57 -14.08 -10.75
N ALA A 174 -5.47 -13.74 -11.42
CA ALA A 174 -4.76 -12.48 -11.21
C ALA A 174 -4.32 -11.90 -12.57
N PRO A 175 -5.20 -11.13 -13.22
CA PRO A 175 -4.93 -10.54 -14.53
C PRO A 175 -3.88 -9.43 -14.44
N PRO A 176 -3.20 -9.11 -15.56
CA PRO A 176 -2.39 -7.90 -15.66
C PRO A 176 -3.21 -6.65 -15.34
N GLN A 177 -2.59 -5.68 -14.67
CA GLN A 177 -3.19 -4.36 -14.45
C GLN A 177 -3.13 -3.53 -15.73
N GLN A 178 -3.91 -2.45 -15.80
CA GLN A 178 -3.72 -1.45 -16.85
C GLN A 178 -2.40 -0.73 -16.60
N PHE A 179 -1.45 -0.91 -17.51
CA PHE A 179 -0.07 -0.48 -17.30
C PHE A 179 0.07 1.03 -17.11
N ASP A 180 -0.65 1.85 -17.88
CA ASP A 180 -0.58 3.32 -17.76
C ASP A 180 -1.01 3.79 -16.37
N LEU A 181 -2.13 3.27 -15.86
CA LEU A 181 -2.62 3.58 -14.53
C LEU A 181 -1.71 3.02 -13.43
N ALA A 182 -1.10 1.85 -13.65
CA ALA A 182 -0.11 1.29 -12.72
C ALA A 182 1.17 2.13 -12.65
N ARG A 183 1.69 2.63 -13.79
CA ARG A 183 2.81 3.56 -13.84
C ARG A 183 2.49 4.85 -13.11
N GLN A 184 1.33 5.45 -13.39
CA GLN A 184 0.86 6.63 -12.65
C GLN A 184 0.77 6.34 -11.15
N THR A 185 0.30 5.16 -10.75
CA THR A 185 0.24 4.76 -9.34
C THR A 185 1.59 4.75 -8.67
N GLN A 186 2.63 4.26 -9.33
CA GLN A 186 3.99 4.26 -8.78
C GLN A 186 4.48 5.69 -8.54
N VAL A 187 4.25 6.61 -9.49
CA VAL A 187 4.60 8.03 -9.35
C VAL A 187 3.92 8.65 -8.13
N TYR A 188 2.58 8.55 -8.05
CA TYR A 188 1.85 9.13 -6.92
C TYR A 188 2.24 8.47 -5.59
N ALA A 189 2.37 7.14 -5.55
CA ALA A 189 2.77 6.43 -4.35
C ALA A 189 4.19 6.81 -3.89
N ALA A 190 5.08 7.24 -4.78
CA ALA A 190 6.39 7.76 -4.41
C ALA A 190 6.31 9.17 -3.79
N LEU A 191 5.32 9.97 -4.20
CA LEU A 191 5.20 11.37 -3.81
C LEU A 191 4.31 11.61 -2.60
N ILE A 192 3.20 10.89 -2.49
CA ILE A 192 2.15 11.17 -1.52
C ILE A 192 1.80 9.93 -0.70
N GLN A 193 1.29 10.16 0.51
CA GLN A 193 0.76 9.13 1.39
C GLN A 193 -0.47 9.67 2.12
N PHE A 194 -1.45 8.81 2.41
CA PHE A 194 -2.54 9.15 3.29
C PHE A 194 -2.07 9.25 4.74
N VAL A 195 -2.65 10.18 5.47
CA VAL A 195 -2.42 10.37 6.89
C VAL A 195 -3.77 10.43 7.60
N GLU A 196 -4.04 9.45 8.45
CA GLU A 196 -5.14 9.50 9.40
C GLU A 196 -4.59 10.00 10.73
N LEU A 197 -5.08 11.17 11.17
CA LEU A 197 -4.64 11.81 12.40
C LEU A 197 -5.85 12.12 13.28
N THR A 198 -6.06 11.31 14.31
CA THR A 198 -7.17 11.44 15.26
C THR A 198 -6.68 11.75 16.66
N PHE A 199 -7.50 12.48 17.42
CA PHE A 199 -7.26 12.77 18.83
C PHE A 199 -8.45 12.27 19.63
N GLU A 200 -8.20 11.32 20.54
CA GLU A 200 -9.20 10.64 21.36
C GLU A 200 -9.08 11.02 22.83
N GLY A 201 -10.14 10.73 23.62
CA GLY A 201 -10.12 10.85 25.08
C GLY A 201 -10.46 12.20 25.68
N PHE A 202 -10.95 13.15 24.87
CA PHE A 202 -11.30 14.51 25.29
C PHE A 202 -12.49 14.60 26.29
N ASN A 203 -13.29 13.54 26.40
CA ASN A 203 -14.54 13.57 27.16
C ASN A 203 -14.42 12.80 28.49
N ILE A 204 -13.82 13.44 29.50
CA ILE A 204 -13.75 12.92 30.87
C ILE A 204 -15.16 12.88 31.52
N GLN A 205 -16.09 13.67 30.97
CA GLN A 205 -17.46 13.88 31.46
C GLN A 205 -18.38 12.64 31.42
N SER A 206 -17.94 11.51 30.85
CA SER A 206 -18.82 10.35 30.61
C SER A 206 -18.62 9.15 31.54
N ARG A 207 -17.66 9.16 32.48
CA ARG A 207 -17.52 8.07 33.45
C ARG A 207 -18.40 8.33 34.68
N ARG A 208 -19.67 7.94 34.59
CA ARG A 208 -20.63 8.00 35.71
C ARG A 208 -20.13 7.13 36.87
N ILE A 209 -19.55 7.76 37.89
CA ILE A 209 -19.09 7.08 39.11
C ILE A 209 -20.30 6.49 39.82
N GLN A 210 -20.33 5.17 40.00
CA GLN A 210 -21.38 4.47 40.73
C GLN A 210 -20.88 4.15 42.14
N LEU A 211 -21.75 4.35 43.14
CA LEU A 211 -21.43 3.96 44.52
C LEU A 211 -21.34 2.42 44.62
N PRO A 212 -20.42 1.89 45.46
CA PRO A 212 -20.38 0.46 45.77
C PRO A 212 -21.73 -0.06 46.25
N LYS A 213 -22.15 -1.23 45.74
CA LYS A 213 -23.36 -1.93 46.21
C LYS A 213 -23.24 -2.46 47.64
N THR A 214 -22.03 -2.46 48.20
CA THR A 214 -21.67 -2.91 49.54
C THR A 214 -21.93 -1.85 50.62
N LEU A 215 -22.11 -0.58 50.24
CA LEU A 215 -22.53 0.48 51.15
C LEU A 215 -24.07 0.46 51.34
N PRO A 216 -24.59 0.79 52.54
CA PRO A 216 -25.96 0.50 52.92
C PRO A 216 -27.03 1.18 52.05
N LEU A 217 -28.18 0.49 51.94
CA LEU A 217 -29.36 0.90 51.17
C LEU A 217 -29.95 2.24 51.62
N ILE A 218 -29.55 2.77 52.77
CA ILE A 218 -29.92 4.11 53.25
C ILE A 218 -29.45 5.19 52.25
N ALA A 219 -28.32 5.02 51.55
CA ALA A 219 -27.92 5.92 50.45
C ALA A 219 -28.89 5.89 49.26
N SER A 220 -29.60 4.76 49.05
CA SER A 220 -30.62 4.63 48.00
C SER A 220 -32.03 5.04 48.43
N GLN A 221 -32.37 4.95 49.72
CA GLN A 221 -33.70 5.32 50.25
C GLN A 221 -33.76 6.77 50.77
N ASN A 222 -32.65 7.30 51.29
CA ASN A 222 -32.56 8.69 51.73
C ASN A 222 -32.27 9.61 50.53
N LYS A 223 -33.35 10.18 49.96
CA LYS A 223 -33.30 11.08 48.80
C LYS A 223 -32.37 12.28 49.01
N ALA A 224 -32.24 12.79 50.24
CA ALA A 224 -31.37 13.92 50.56
C ALA A 224 -29.89 13.53 50.53
N LEU A 225 -29.54 12.36 51.09
CA LEU A 225 -28.18 11.80 51.04
C LEU A 225 -27.77 11.51 49.59
N LYS A 226 -28.64 10.87 48.81
CA LYS A 226 -28.42 10.58 47.39
C LYS A 226 -28.19 11.84 46.56
N ASN A 227 -29.00 12.88 46.79
CA ASN A 227 -28.85 14.16 46.10
C ASN A 227 -27.54 14.86 46.46
N ARG A 228 -27.10 14.81 47.72
CA ARG A 228 -25.80 15.37 48.14
C ARG A 228 -24.62 14.62 47.53
N VAL A 229 -24.61 13.29 47.57
CA VAL A 229 -23.55 12.50 46.94
C VAL A 229 -23.52 12.73 45.42
N THR A 230 -24.68 12.78 44.78
CA THR A 230 -24.78 13.09 43.34
C THR A 230 -24.29 14.51 43.04
N ALA A 231 -24.60 15.49 43.90
CA ALA A 231 -24.13 16.87 43.75
C ALA A 231 -22.60 16.98 43.94
N SER A 232 -22.02 16.25 44.89
CA SER A 232 -20.57 16.16 45.09
C SER A 232 -19.88 15.51 43.88
N LEU A 233 -20.46 14.46 43.31
CA LEU A 233 -19.92 13.83 42.09
C LEU A 233 -20.00 14.76 40.86
N LYS A 234 -21.04 15.60 40.75
CA LYS A 234 -21.15 16.64 39.71
C LYS A 234 -20.09 17.74 39.82
N VAL A 235 -19.33 17.83 40.91
CA VAL A 235 -18.19 18.77 41.01
C VAL A 235 -17.07 18.35 40.07
N LEU A 236 -16.92 17.05 39.80
CA LEU A 236 -15.94 16.52 38.84
C LEU A 236 -16.29 16.91 37.39
N ASP A 237 -17.58 17.08 37.08
CA ASP A 237 -18.06 17.55 35.78
C ASP A 237 -17.77 19.04 35.52
N LYS A 238 -17.45 19.80 36.58
CA LYS A 238 -17.13 21.23 36.52
C LYS A 238 -15.64 21.54 36.39
N ILE A 239 -14.79 20.51 36.30
CA ILE A 239 -13.38 20.72 35.96
C ILE A 239 -13.37 21.30 34.54
N GLU A 240 -13.12 22.60 34.45
CA GLU A 240 -13.01 23.30 33.18
C GLU A 240 -11.96 22.61 32.32
N LYS A 241 -12.23 22.48 31.02
CA LYS A 241 -11.23 22.01 30.07
C LYS A 241 -9.99 22.88 30.25
N PRO A 242 -8.83 22.31 30.62
CA PRO A 242 -7.61 23.09 30.73
C PRO A 242 -7.39 23.83 29.42
N LYS A 243 -7.06 25.13 29.48
CA LYS A 243 -6.70 25.92 28.27
C LYS A 243 -5.64 25.19 27.43
N ALA A 244 -4.70 24.51 28.08
CA ALA A 244 -3.70 23.66 27.45
C ALA A 244 -4.27 22.60 26.48
N LEU A 245 -5.47 22.04 26.74
CA LEU A 245 -6.13 21.11 25.81
C LEU A 245 -6.76 21.81 24.60
N GLN A 246 -7.24 23.05 24.77
CA GLN A 246 -7.70 23.87 23.65
C GLN A 246 -6.52 24.19 22.74
N ASP A 247 -5.39 24.63 23.33
CA ASP A 247 -4.14 24.89 22.60
C ASP A 247 -3.67 23.65 21.83
N ILE A 248 -3.70 22.45 22.42
CA ILE A 248 -3.34 21.20 21.72
C ILE A 248 -4.28 20.94 20.54
N THR A 249 -5.58 21.19 20.70
CA THR A 249 -6.56 21.00 19.62
C THR A 249 -6.32 21.97 18.47
N GLU A 250 -6.00 23.23 18.79
CA GLU A 250 -5.64 24.26 17.81
C GLU A 250 -4.35 23.89 17.08
N GLN A 251 -3.30 23.50 17.79
CA GLN A 251 -2.05 23.05 17.18
C GLN A 251 -2.22 21.82 16.29
N MET A 252 -3.09 20.89 16.67
CA MET A 252 -3.43 19.75 15.81
C MET A 252 -4.10 20.20 14.52
N GLU A 253 -4.95 21.23 14.55
CA GLU A 253 -5.57 21.77 13.35
C GLU A 253 -4.58 22.59 12.49
N GLU A 254 -3.69 23.36 13.10
CA GLU A 254 -2.59 24.03 12.41
C GLU A 254 -1.68 23.03 11.69
N LEU A 255 -1.29 21.96 12.37
CA LEU A 255 -0.49 20.87 11.80
C LEU A 255 -1.21 20.23 10.60
N ARG A 256 -2.52 20.00 10.75
CA ARG A 256 -3.36 19.48 9.66
C ARG A 256 -3.40 20.44 8.48
N GLN A 257 -3.57 21.74 8.70
CA GLN A 257 -3.61 22.74 7.62
C GLN A 257 -2.26 22.90 6.92
N ALA A 258 -1.15 22.79 7.65
CA ALA A 258 0.19 22.94 7.10
C ALA A 258 0.64 21.76 6.24
N TYR A 259 0.30 20.53 6.64
CA TYR A 259 0.86 19.31 6.04
C TYR A 259 -0.15 18.43 5.31
N LEU A 260 -1.43 18.48 5.68
CA LEU A 260 -2.43 17.51 5.23
C LEU A 260 -3.45 18.14 4.26
N VAL A 261 -3.41 17.69 3.02
CA VAL A 261 -4.32 18.10 1.95
C VAL A 261 -5.59 17.24 1.99
N PRO A 262 -6.79 17.82 2.13
CA PRO A 262 -8.04 17.07 2.11
C PRO A 262 -8.42 16.64 0.70
N VAL A 263 -8.70 15.34 0.50
CA VAL A 263 -8.99 14.73 -0.81
C VAL A 263 -10.41 14.16 -0.84
N GLY A 264 -11.38 14.93 -0.32
CA GLY A 264 -12.78 14.53 -0.26
C GLY A 264 -13.01 13.35 0.68
N GLN A 265 -13.81 12.37 0.23
CA GLN A 265 -14.15 11.19 1.04
C GLN A 265 -12.98 10.23 1.24
N ALA A 266 -11.91 10.34 0.43
CA ALA A 266 -10.73 9.51 0.55
C ALA A 266 -9.87 9.83 1.79
N GLY A 267 -10.12 10.96 2.45
CA GLY A 267 -9.39 11.39 3.64
C GLY A 267 -8.39 12.49 3.34
N ARG A 268 -7.22 12.44 3.99
CA ARG A 268 -6.17 13.47 3.85
C ARG A 268 -4.85 12.85 3.40
N VAL A 269 -4.13 13.54 2.52
CA VAL A 269 -2.81 13.13 2.02
C VAL A 269 -1.73 14.14 2.39
N MET A 270 -0.49 13.68 2.40
CA MET A 270 0.71 14.48 2.66
C MET A 270 1.81 14.09 1.67
N LEU A 271 2.67 15.04 1.33
CA LEU A 271 3.91 14.75 0.61
C LEU A 271 4.86 13.91 1.46
N LYS A 272 5.35 12.79 0.94
CA LYS A 272 6.32 11.92 1.64
C LYS A 272 7.59 12.68 2.03
N SER A 273 8.03 13.63 1.20
CA SER A 273 9.18 14.51 1.48
C SER A 273 9.01 15.39 2.72
N LYS A 274 7.78 15.65 3.18
CA LYS A 274 7.48 16.46 4.37
C LYS A 274 7.24 15.65 5.63
N ARG A 275 7.29 14.31 5.54
CA ARG A 275 7.01 13.40 6.65
C ARG A 275 7.86 13.67 7.88
N GLN A 276 9.16 13.86 7.70
CA GLN A 276 10.07 14.09 8.83
C GLN A 276 9.73 15.37 9.59
N ASN A 277 9.37 16.45 8.88
CA ASN A 277 8.97 17.71 9.50
C ASN A 277 7.63 17.56 10.24
N PHE A 278 6.65 16.91 9.61
CA PHE A 278 5.37 16.60 10.23
C PHE A 278 5.54 15.78 11.51
N GLU A 279 6.38 14.73 11.50
CA GLU A 279 6.65 13.90 12.68
C GLU A 279 7.36 14.69 13.79
N SER A 280 8.27 15.59 13.42
CA SER A 280 8.95 16.45 14.40
C SER A 280 8.00 17.43 15.08
N GLU A 281 7.09 18.05 14.35
CA GLU A 281 6.09 18.95 14.93
C GLU A 281 5.05 18.19 15.75
N LEU A 282 4.59 17.03 15.26
CA LEU A 282 3.67 16.17 16.00
C LEU A 282 4.26 15.67 17.32
N ALA A 283 5.55 15.34 17.35
CA ALA A 283 6.24 14.92 18.58
C ALA A 283 6.21 16.02 19.65
N LYS A 284 6.34 17.30 19.27
CA LYS A 284 6.21 18.43 20.19
C LYS A 284 4.79 18.55 20.76
N ILE A 285 3.77 18.30 19.94
CA ILE A 285 2.38 18.28 20.39
C ILE A 285 2.13 17.10 21.34
N GLU A 286 2.67 15.92 21.03
CA GLU A 286 2.61 14.73 21.89
C GLU A 286 3.29 14.99 23.25
N GLU A 287 4.44 15.67 23.28
CA GLU A 287 5.13 16.08 24.51
C GLU A 287 4.28 17.05 25.34
N ARG A 288 3.74 18.11 24.73
CA ARG A 288 2.81 19.03 25.42
C ARG A 288 1.56 18.32 25.95
N LEU A 289 1.06 17.32 25.23
CA LEU A 289 -0.06 16.50 25.70
C LEU A 289 0.34 15.68 26.94
N THR A 290 1.56 15.14 27.01
CA THR A 290 2.04 14.45 28.21
C THR A 290 2.17 15.37 29.41
N GLU A 291 2.70 16.59 29.22
CA GLU A 291 2.76 17.59 30.29
C GLU A 291 1.36 17.97 30.79
N CYS A 292 0.42 18.20 29.85
CA CYS A 292 -0.96 18.52 30.18
C CYS A 292 -1.65 17.37 30.94
N LYS A 293 -1.34 16.11 30.60
CA LYS A 293 -1.86 14.94 31.32
C LYS A 293 -1.40 14.89 32.76
N GLU A 294 -0.13 15.18 33.04
CA GLU A 294 0.39 15.16 34.41
C GLU A 294 -0.27 16.24 35.30
N VAL A 295 -0.46 17.45 34.75
CA VAL A 295 -1.19 18.52 35.46
C VAL A 295 -2.64 18.09 35.71
N LEU A 296 -3.33 17.61 34.67
CA LEU A 296 -4.72 17.19 34.76
C LEU A 296 -4.91 15.99 35.70
N LYS A 297 -3.95 15.07 35.74
CA LYS A 297 -3.93 13.93 36.67
C LYS A 297 -3.93 14.42 38.11
N LYS A 298 -3.10 15.40 38.44
CA LYS A 298 -3.02 15.99 39.77
C LYS A 298 -4.32 16.69 40.14
N ASP A 299 -4.85 17.53 39.24
CA ASP A 299 -6.09 18.27 39.47
C ASP A 299 -7.30 17.32 39.64
N LEU A 300 -7.37 16.26 38.84
CA LEU A 300 -8.38 15.21 38.96
C LEU A 300 -8.24 14.44 40.27
N GLN A 301 -7.03 14.10 40.67
CA GLN A 301 -6.79 13.38 41.92
C GLN A 301 -7.17 14.23 43.13
N ASP A 302 -6.85 15.52 43.13
CA ASP A 302 -7.23 16.46 44.19
C ASP A 302 -8.75 16.66 44.24
N ALA A 303 -9.40 16.75 43.08
CA ALA A 303 -10.86 16.84 42.99
C ALA A 303 -11.55 15.56 43.47
N LEU A 304 -11.05 14.37 43.08
CA LEU A 304 -11.55 13.07 43.53
C LEU A 304 -11.41 12.92 45.05
N SER A 305 -10.25 13.27 45.61
CA SER A 305 -10.01 13.23 47.06
C SER A 305 -10.99 14.13 47.81
N LYS A 306 -11.19 15.38 47.34
CA LYS A 306 -12.17 16.31 47.94
C LYS A 306 -13.60 15.76 47.91
N VAL A 307 -13.99 15.10 46.82
CA VAL A 307 -15.31 14.48 46.69
C VAL A 307 -15.46 13.30 47.65
N ILE A 308 -14.44 12.44 47.74
CA ILE A 308 -14.40 11.31 48.67
C ILE A 308 -14.51 11.81 50.13
N ASP A 309 -13.70 12.80 50.51
CA ASP A 309 -13.72 13.37 51.87
C ASP A 309 -15.06 14.02 52.21
N ALA A 310 -15.74 14.64 51.24
CA ALA A 310 -17.05 15.25 51.45
C ALA A 310 -18.17 14.22 51.68
N ILE A 311 -18.07 13.01 51.11
CA ILE A 311 -19.11 11.98 51.22
C ILE A 311 -18.88 10.99 52.36
N ILE A 312 -17.64 10.83 52.85
CA ILE A 312 -17.30 9.90 53.95
C ILE A 312 -18.17 10.12 55.19
N PRO A 313 -18.30 11.33 55.78
CA PRO A 313 -19.05 11.50 57.03
C PRO A 313 -20.51 11.06 56.92
N ASP A 314 -21.10 11.32 55.77
CA ASP A 314 -22.49 11.05 55.43
C ASP A 314 -22.72 9.54 55.20
N LEU A 315 -21.75 8.84 54.58
CA LEU A 315 -21.77 7.39 54.38
C LEU A 315 -21.40 6.61 55.65
N SER A 316 -20.48 7.10 56.48
CA SER A 316 -20.12 6.49 57.76
C SER A 316 -21.31 6.46 58.71
N ARG A 317 -22.07 7.57 58.79
CA ARG A 317 -23.33 7.61 59.55
C ARG A 317 -24.34 6.58 59.04
N ALA A 318 -24.42 6.37 57.73
CA ALA A 318 -25.29 5.35 57.16
C ALA A 318 -24.84 3.91 57.49
N VAL A 319 -23.52 3.65 57.49
CA VAL A 319 -22.93 2.34 57.87
C VAL A 319 -23.18 2.00 59.34
N LEU A 320 -23.16 2.98 60.25
CA LEU A 320 -23.46 2.74 61.65
C LEU A 320 -24.96 2.46 61.90
N VAL A 321 -25.85 3.08 61.11
CA VAL A 321 -27.31 2.87 61.23
C VAL A 321 -27.74 1.53 60.61
N ASP A 322 -27.14 1.14 59.48
CA ASP A 322 -27.41 -0.11 58.76
C ASP A 322 -26.09 -0.81 58.46
N GLN A 323 -25.61 -1.59 59.44
CA GLN A 323 -24.30 -2.23 59.41
C GLN A 323 -24.23 -3.31 58.33
N PRO A 324 -23.41 -3.12 57.26
CA PRO A 324 -23.22 -4.15 56.25
C PRO A 324 -22.59 -5.42 56.85
N PRO A 325 -22.90 -6.62 56.33
CA PRO A 325 -22.36 -7.87 56.87
C PRO A 325 -20.83 -7.91 56.98
N ARG A 326 -20.13 -7.29 56.01
CA ARG A 326 -18.66 -7.16 56.03
C ARG A 326 -18.14 -6.21 57.10
N PHE A 327 -18.84 -5.11 57.35
CA PHE A 327 -18.48 -4.19 58.43
C PHE A 327 -18.62 -4.88 59.79
N ARG A 328 -19.78 -5.51 60.01
CA ARG A 328 -20.09 -6.25 61.26
C ARG A 328 -19.10 -7.37 61.58
N GLY A 329 -18.55 -8.02 60.56
CA GLY A 329 -17.61 -9.13 60.73
C GLY A 329 -16.14 -8.73 60.92
N LEU A 330 -15.76 -7.49 60.58
CA LEU A 330 -14.34 -7.09 60.47
C LEU A 330 -13.99 -5.83 61.26
N PHE A 331 -14.97 -4.99 61.60
CA PHE A 331 -14.75 -3.67 62.17
C PHE A 331 -15.52 -3.49 63.49
N SER A 332 -15.03 -2.61 64.35
CA SER A 332 -15.75 -2.21 65.57
C SER A 332 -16.84 -1.20 65.24
N ASP A 333 -17.87 -1.12 66.09
CA ASP A 333 -18.99 -0.17 65.95
C ASP A 333 -18.58 1.24 66.41
N THR A 334 -17.61 1.83 65.71
CA THR A 334 -17.09 3.18 65.98
C THR A 334 -17.10 4.01 64.71
N GLU A 335 -17.24 5.34 64.84
CA GLU A 335 -17.20 6.26 63.69
C GLU A 335 -15.89 6.16 62.90
N GLU A 336 -14.77 5.98 63.60
CA GLU A 336 -13.45 5.80 63.00
C GLU A 336 -13.40 4.53 62.13
N SER A 337 -13.90 3.41 62.67
CA SER A 337 -13.97 2.14 61.95
C SER A 337 -14.90 2.22 60.74
N ALA A 338 -16.04 2.90 60.87
CA ALA A 338 -16.97 3.14 59.76
C ALA A 338 -16.34 4.00 58.66
N ALA A 339 -15.57 5.04 59.02
CA ALA A 339 -14.85 5.87 58.05
C ALA A 339 -13.74 5.09 57.31
N ILE A 340 -13.02 4.20 58.00
CA ILE A 340 -12.02 3.32 57.38
C ILE A 340 -12.70 2.38 56.38
N TYR A 341 -13.78 1.70 56.80
CA TYR A 341 -14.54 0.80 55.93
C TYR A 341 -15.09 1.50 54.68
N VAL A 342 -15.68 2.69 54.84
CA VAL A 342 -16.19 3.48 53.72
C VAL A 342 -15.07 3.87 52.75
N ARG A 343 -13.90 4.31 53.24
CA ARG A 343 -12.75 4.63 52.39
C ARG A 343 -12.29 3.42 51.58
N GLU A 344 -12.17 2.25 52.22
CA GLU A 344 -11.74 1.02 51.54
C GLU A 344 -12.73 0.57 50.46
N GLU A 345 -14.03 0.69 50.69
CA GLU A 345 -15.05 0.33 49.71
C GLU A 345 -15.13 1.35 48.56
N LEU A 346 -14.97 2.65 48.84
CA LEU A 346 -14.89 3.67 47.80
C LEU A 346 -13.64 3.48 46.93
N ALA A 347 -12.48 3.19 47.52
CA ALA A 347 -11.24 2.94 46.79
C ALA A 347 -11.31 1.76 45.80
N LYS A 348 -12.20 0.78 46.04
CA LYS A 348 -12.41 -0.37 45.14
C LYS A 348 -13.29 -0.05 43.92
N SER A 349 -14.04 1.05 43.94
CA SER A 349 -15.09 1.34 42.95
C SER A 349 -14.93 2.69 42.25
N PHE A 350 -14.25 3.64 42.89
CA PHE A 350 -13.96 4.94 42.29
C PHE A 350 -12.77 4.78 41.31
N PRO A 351 -12.87 5.36 40.09
CA PRO A 351 -11.78 5.33 39.14
C PRO A 351 -10.60 6.15 39.65
N THR A 352 -9.39 5.75 39.27
CA THR A 352 -8.18 6.55 39.53
C THR A 352 -8.07 7.70 38.53
N ALA A 353 -7.36 8.78 38.90
CA ALA A 353 -7.11 9.88 37.96
C ALA A 353 -6.41 9.40 36.66
N GLU A 354 -5.51 8.42 36.79
CA GLU A 354 -4.84 7.76 35.65
C GLU A 354 -5.83 7.08 34.70
N GLU A 355 -6.80 6.34 35.22
CA GLU A 355 -7.81 5.67 34.41
C GLU A 355 -8.69 6.65 33.64
N LEU A 356 -8.96 7.83 34.22
CA LEU A 356 -9.76 8.88 33.59
C LEU A 356 -9.05 9.54 32.40
N ILE A 357 -7.73 9.71 32.47
CA ILE A 357 -6.94 10.37 31.42
C ILE A 357 -6.27 9.39 30.45
N SER A 358 -6.24 8.08 30.77
CA SER A 358 -5.61 7.04 29.95
C SER A 358 -6.10 6.99 28.49
N GLY A 359 -7.34 7.44 28.24
CA GLY A 359 -7.93 7.50 26.90
C GLY A 359 -7.43 8.68 26.05
N MET A 360 -6.76 9.66 26.63
CA MET A 360 -6.28 10.85 25.91
C MET A 360 -5.09 10.49 25.03
N LYS A 361 -5.28 10.23 23.74
CA LYS A 361 -4.22 9.77 22.85
C LYS A 361 -4.37 10.37 21.47
N ILE A 362 -3.23 10.62 20.83
CA ILE A 362 -3.16 10.99 19.41
C ILE A 362 -2.83 9.70 18.65
N HIS A 363 -3.68 9.35 17.69
CA HIS A 363 -3.45 8.22 16.79
C HIS A 363 -3.05 8.73 15.42
N LYS A 364 -2.02 8.11 14.86
CA LYS A 364 -1.53 8.40 13.51
C LYS A 364 -1.36 7.11 12.71
N PHE A 365 -1.88 7.10 11.49
CA PHE A 365 -1.67 6.01 10.53
C PHE A 365 -1.28 6.55 9.16
N TYR A 366 -0.31 5.88 8.55
CA TYR A 366 0.10 6.14 7.17
C TYR A 366 -0.42 5.03 6.27
N LYS A 367 -0.98 5.40 5.11
CA LYS A 367 -1.42 4.45 4.09
C LYS A 367 -0.89 4.91 2.73
N ASP A 368 -0.42 3.98 1.91
CA ASP A 368 0.05 4.31 0.57
C ASP A 368 -1.12 4.49 -0.41
N VAL A 369 -0.86 5.25 -1.47
CA VAL A 369 -1.77 5.33 -2.62
C VAL A 369 -1.73 4.00 -3.37
N THR A 370 -2.90 3.51 -3.74
CA THR A 370 -3.05 2.24 -4.46
C THR A 370 -3.64 2.46 -5.85
N TYR A 371 -3.55 1.44 -6.69
CA TYR A 371 -4.17 1.44 -8.03
C TYR A 371 -5.66 1.76 -7.97
N GLU A 372 -6.39 1.17 -7.02
CA GLU A 372 -7.84 1.41 -6.86
C GLU A 372 -8.14 2.84 -6.41
N THR A 373 -7.24 3.47 -5.65
CA THR A 373 -7.38 4.88 -5.27
C THR A 373 -7.30 5.80 -6.48
N LEU A 374 -6.33 5.59 -7.37
CA LEU A 374 -6.16 6.43 -8.57
C LEU A 374 -7.15 6.13 -9.68
N LYS A 375 -7.69 4.90 -9.72
CA LYS A 375 -8.82 4.57 -10.59
C LYS A 375 -10.04 5.47 -10.32
N ASN A 376 -10.17 6.00 -9.10
CA ASN A 376 -11.17 7.01 -8.78
C ASN A 376 -10.74 8.40 -9.33
N LYS A 377 -11.39 8.82 -10.41
CA LYS A 377 -11.15 10.12 -11.06
C LYS A 377 -11.31 11.32 -10.12
N GLU A 378 -12.25 11.25 -9.17
CA GLU A 378 -12.45 12.35 -8.21
C GLU A 378 -11.21 12.55 -7.32
N PHE A 379 -10.52 11.46 -6.96
CA PHE A 379 -9.27 11.53 -6.21
C PHE A 379 -8.16 12.15 -7.05
N SER A 380 -7.92 11.64 -8.28
CA SER A 380 -6.87 12.15 -9.15
C SER A 380 -7.03 13.64 -9.45
N ASP A 381 -8.25 14.08 -9.75
CA ASP A 381 -8.54 15.48 -10.08
C ASP A 381 -8.31 16.41 -8.88
N ARG A 382 -8.70 15.97 -7.68
CA ARG A 382 -8.47 16.74 -6.44
C ARG A 382 -6.98 16.84 -6.11
N VAL A 383 -6.22 15.74 -6.21
CA VAL A 383 -4.78 15.75 -5.97
C VAL A 383 -4.08 16.70 -6.95
N MET A 384 -4.44 16.63 -8.24
CA MET A 384 -3.89 17.50 -9.29
C MET A 384 -4.25 18.98 -9.12
N LYS A 385 -5.37 19.27 -8.45
CA LYS A 385 -5.80 20.63 -8.15
C LYS A 385 -5.06 21.23 -6.94
N GLU A 386 -4.91 20.44 -5.88
CA GLU A 386 -4.41 20.93 -4.59
C GLU A 386 -2.88 20.83 -4.47
N ILE A 387 -2.24 19.88 -5.16
CA ILE A 387 -0.77 19.75 -5.18
C ILE A 387 -0.21 20.48 -6.43
N PRO A 388 0.64 21.50 -6.25
CA PRO A 388 1.23 22.24 -7.36
C PRO A 388 1.92 21.33 -8.37
N LYS A 389 1.61 21.52 -9.66
CA LYS A 389 2.24 20.77 -10.75
C LYS A 389 3.76 20.86 -10.73
N SER A 390 4.35 22.01 -10.36
CA SER A 390 5.82 22.14 -10.23
C SER A 390 6.47 21.18 -9.22
N LEU A 391 5.73 20.71 -8.20
CA LEU A 391 6.21 19.71 -7.24
C LEU A 391 6.06 18.27 -7.78
N LEU A 392 5.05 18.05 -8.63
CA LEU A 392 4.88 16.79 -9.35
C LEU A 392 5.92 16.71 -10.49
N ASP A 393 6.02 17.76 -11.29
CA ASP A 393 6.95 17.97 -12.40
C ASP A 393 8.40 17.94 -11.93
N GLY A 394 8.74 18.57 -10.81
CA GLY A 394 10.09 18.51 -10.22
C GLY A 394 10.59 17.11 -9.88
N SER A 395 9.67 16.17 -9.63
CA SER A 395 9.97 14.74 -9.43
C SER A 395 9.77 13.90 -10.69
N LEU A 396 8.89 14.35 -11.59
CA LEU A 396 8.64 13.76 -12.92
C LEU A 396 9.70 14.18 -13.95
N LEU A 397 10.56 15.17 -13.69
CA LEU A 397 11.60 15.62 -14.62
C LEU A 397 12.74 14.60 -14.84
N GLN A 398 12.66 13.41 -14.25
CA GLN A 398 13.45 12.24 -14.66
C GLN A 398 12.62 11.07 -15.21
N GLU A 399 11.29 11.09 -15.09
CA GLU A 399 10.37 10.04 -15.55
C GLU A 399 9.38 10.52 -16.63
N GLY A 400 9.45 11.79 -17.05
CA GLY A 400 8.55 12.40 -18.04
C GLY A 400 8.61 11.79 -19.43
N VAL A 401 9.64 10.98 -19.72
CA VAL A 401 9.73 10.15 -20.92
C VAL A 401 8.88 8.87 -20.80
N ALA A 402 8.52 8.43 -19.58
CA ALA A 402 7.77 7.19 -19.31
C ALA A 402 6.25 7.37 -19.08
N ALA A 403 5.76 8.62 -18.94
CA ALA A 403 4.36 8.90 -18.58
C ALA A 403 3.53 9.61 -19.67
N GLN A 404 4.14 10.15 -20.72
CA GLN A 404 3.43 10.84 -21.81
C GLN A 404 3.34 9.99 -23.08
N ALA A 405 2.55 8.91 -23.04
CA ALA A 405 1.98 8.30 -24.24
C ALA A 405 0.47 8.17 -24.00
N GLY A 406 -0.28 9.21 -24.36
CA GLY A 406 -1.73 9.24 -24.11
C GLY A 406 -2.40 10.61 -24.31
N VAL A 407 -1.63 11.67 -24.58
CA VAL A 407 -2.20 12.99 -24.90
C VAL A 407 -1.60 13.55 -26.20
N ALA A 408 -2.04 13.01 -27.32
CA ALA A 408 -2.10 13.63 -28.65
C ALA A 408 -3.01 12.71 -29.50
N THR A 409 -4.08 13.12 -30.19
CA THR A 409 -4.63 14.40 -30.64
C THR A 409 -6.05 14.10 -31.17
N SER A 410 -6.95 15.09 -31.05
CA SER A 410 -8.37 15.17 -31.51
C SER A 410 -9.43 14.31 -30.81
#